data_AF-A0A352D7S3-F1
#
_entry.id   AF-A0A352D7S3-F1
#
_cell.length_a   1.000
_cell.length_b   1.000
_cell.length_c   1.000
_cell.angle_alpha   90.00
_cell.angle_beta   90.00
_cell.angle_gamma   90.00
#
_symmetry.space_group_name_H-M   'P 1'
#
loop_
_entity.id
_entity.type
_entity.pdbx_description
1 polymer ?
#
loop_
_entity_poly.entity_id
_entity_poly.type
_entity_poly.pdbx_seq_one_letter_code
_entity_poly.pdbx_strand_id
1 'polypeptide(L)'
;MKLRRGQVLLYILIGVALLMTTCAQIINWSLQIKTMHSRVARREQSAGKLEGTRAQIWGCLLDNGYPGGSCSPTAAQLGCVPAGTSAAFYGTPPACRISFAAD
;
A
#
# COMPACT_ATOMS: atom_id res chain seq x y z
N MET A 1 42.85 44.22 9.09
CA MET A 1 42.13 43.94 7.83
C MET A 1 40.76 44.63 7.88
N LYS A 2 40.56 45.71 7.13
CA LYS A 2 39.26 46.40 7.05
C LYS A 2 38.36 45.61 6.10
N LEU A 3 37.45 44.79 6.64
CA LEU A 3 36.38 44.20 5.84
C LEU A 3 35.62 45.34 5.17
N ARG A 4 35.64 45.38 3.83
CA ARG A 4 34.86 46.38 3.09
C ARG A 4 33.39 46.11 3.41
N ARG A 5 32.64 47.11 3.86
CA ARG A 5 31.23 46.98 4.31
C ARG A 5 30.35 46.18 3.33
N GLY A 6 30.64 46.22 2.03
CA GLY A 6 29.95 45.41 1.01
C GLY A 6 30.16 43.90 1.15
N GLN A 7 31.31 43.45 1.68
CA GLN A 7 31.60 42.04 1.90
C GLN A 7 30.82 41.47 3.10
N VAL A 8 30.57 42.29 4.14
CA VAL A 8 29.70 41.91 5.27
C VAL A 8 28.26 41.70 4.81
N LEU A 9 27.75 42.60 3.96
CA LEU A 9 26.40 42.51 3.39
C LEU A 9 26.23 41.25 2.52
N LEU A 10 27.25 40.89 1.75
CA LEU A 10 27.26 39.65 0.96
C LEU A 10 27.15 38.41 1.86
N TYR A 11 27.92 38.34 2.95
CA TYR A 11 27.86 37.21 3.88
C TYR A 11 26.50 37.08 4.56
N ILE A 12 25.87 38.20 4.92
CA ILE A 12 24.52 38.20 5.50
C ILE A 12 23.50 37.65 4.49
N LEU A 13 23.56 38.09 3.24
CA LEU A 13 22.66 37.60 2.18
C LEU A 13 22.84 36.11 1.91
N ILE A 14 24.09 35.62 1.88
CA ILE A 14 24.38 34.20 1.72
C ILE A 14 23.85 33.40 2.92
N GLY A 15 24.04 33.90 4.15
CA GLY A 15 23.52 33.25 5.36
C GLY A 15 22.00 33.11 5.35
N VAL A 16 21.28 34.18 4.97
CA VAL A 16 19.82 34.15 4.84
C VAL A 16 19.38 33.20 3.73
N ALA A 17 20.05 33.20 2.58
CA ALA A 17 19.73 32.28 1.48
C ALA A 17 19.91 30.82 1.89
N LEU A 18 21.01 30.48 2.57
CA LEU A 18 21.26 29.13 3.07
C LEU A 18 20.17 28.70 4.07
N LEU A 19 19.79 29.59 5.01
CA LEU A 19 18.77 29.30 6.01
C LEU A 19 17.38 29.08 5.36
N MET A 20 17.03 29.87 4.35
CA MET A 20 15.78 29.66 3.60
C MET A 20 15.79 28.34 2.83
N THR A 21 16.92 27.97 2.21
CA THR A 21 17.01 26.69 1.49
C THR A 21 16.89 25.49 2.42
N THR A 22 17.52 25.51 3.60
CA THR A 22 17.42 24.40 4.56
C THR A 22 16.00 24.26 5.11
N CYS A 23 15.33 25.38 5.43
CA CYS A 23 13.92 25.36 5.82
C CYS A 23 13.03 24.75 4.74
N ALA A 24 13.23 25.11 3.46
CA ALA A 24 12.46 24.56 2.35
C ALA A 24 12.66 23.04 2.19
N GLN A 25 13.90 22.57 2.33
CA GLN A 25 14.21 21.13 2.26
C GLN A 25 13.54 20.35 3.40
N ILE A 26 13.53 20.88 4.62
CA ILE A 26 12.88 20.25 5.78
C ILE A 26 11.37 20.12 5.55
N ILE A 27 10.72 21.17 5.04
CA ILE A 27 9.28 21.14 4.75
C ILE A 27 8.98 20.08 3.68
N ASN A 28 9.74 20.06 2.58
CA ASN A 28 9.55 19.08 1.51
C ASN A 28 9.73 17.64 2.01
N TRP A 29 10.76 17.39 2.83
CA TRP A 29 11.01 16.10 3.44
C TRP A 29 9.86 15.67 4.38
N SER A 30 9.34 16.59 5.19
CA SER A 30 8.20 16.32 6.08
C SER A 30 6.93 15.93 5.31
N LEU A 31 6.71 16.53 4.14
CA LEU A 31 5.59 16.19 3.26
C LEU A 31 5.78 14.79 2.66
N GLN A 32 7.00 14.48 2.19
CA GLN A 32 7.31 13.15 1.68
C GLN A 32 7.07 12.06 2.72
N ILE A 33 7.54 12.26 3.96
CA ILE A 33 7.31 11.31 5.06
C ILE A 33 5.82 11.06 5.29
N LYS A 34 5.00 12.12 5.37
CA LYS A 34 3.55 11.98 5.57
C LYS A 34 2.89 11.19 4.44
N THR A 35 3.27 11.48 3.18
CA THR A 35 2.75 10.72 2.04
C THR A 35 3.18 9.25 2.09
N MET A 36 4.41 8.94 2.50
CA MET A 36 4.90 7.57 2.65
C MET A 36 4.16 6.81 3.75
N HIS A 37 3.98 7.40 4.94
CA HIS A 37 3.23 6.76 6.03
C HIS A 37 1.78 6.48 5.64
N SER A 38 1.11 7.39 4.94
CA SER A 38 -0.26 7.16 4.46
C SER A 38 -0.35 6.02 3.44
N ARG A 39 0.66 5.89 2.56
CA ARG A 39 0.72 4.81 1.57
C ARG A 39 0.97 3.45 2.22
N VAL A 40 1.87 3.39 3.20
CA VAL A 40 2.12 2.17 3.96
C VAL A 40 0.88 1.79 4.76
N ALA A 41 0.28 2.72 5.53
CA ALA A 41 -0.94 2.45 6.28
C ALA A 41 -2.10 1.98 5.39
N ARG A 42 -2.29 2.59 4.20
CA ARG A 42 -3.29 2.15 3.24
C ARG A 42 -2.99 0.75 2.69
N ARG A 43 -1.73 0.44 2.39
CA ARG A 43 -1.31 -0.89 1.94
C ARG A 43 -1.57 -1.96 3.00
N GLU A 44 -1.18 -1.70 4.24
CA GLU A 44 -1.43 -2.60 5.38
C GLU A 44 -2.92 -2.82 5.61
N GLN A 45 -3.74 -1.76 5.54
CA GLN A 45 -5.19 -1.89 5.62
C GLN A 45 -5.78 -2.70 4.47
N SER A 46 -5.32 -2.48 3.23
CA SER A 46 -5.78 -3.26 2.08
C SER A 46 -5.33 -4.72 2.17
N ALA A 47 -4.12 -4.98 2.67
CA ALA A 47 -3.60 -6.33 2.87
C ALA A 47 -4.39 -7.07 3.95
N GLY A 48 -4.62 -6.44 5.11
CA GLY A 48 -5.43 -7.02 6.18
C GLY A 48 -6.89 -7.26 5.76
N LYS A 49 -7.49 -6.36 4.97
CA LYS A 49 -8.83 -6.57 4.40
C LYS A 49 -8.83 -7.77 3.45
N LEU A 50 -7.83 -7.88 2.58
CA LEU A 50 -7.71 -9.00 1.63
C LEU A 50 -7.45 -10.34 2.34
N GLU A 51 -6.66 -10.35 3.41
CA GLU A 51 -6.44 -11.53 4.26
C GLU A 51 -7.70 -11.97 5.00
N GLY A 52 -8.46 -11.02 5.56
CA GLY A 52 -9.75 -11.30 6.20
C GLY A 52 -10.77 -11.88 5.22
N THR A 53 -10.90 -11.27 4.04
CA THR A 53 -11.75 -11.77 2.97
C THR A 53 -11.30 -13.16 2.49
N ARG A 54 -9.99 -13.38 2.36
CA ARG A 54 -9.43 -14.69 2.01
C ARG A 54 -9.80 -15.73 3.07
N ALA A 55 -9.65 -15.42 4.36
CA ALA A 55 -10.00 -16.32 5.45
C ALA A 55 -11.50 -16.66 5.43
N GLN A 56 -12.37 -15.68 5.16
CA GLN A 56 -13.81 -15.89 5.04
C GLN A 56 -14.17 -16.85 3.89
N ILE A 57 -13.58 -16.64 2.71
CA ILE A 57 -13.86 -17.49 1.54
C ILE A 57 -13.37 -18.92 1.80
N TRP A 58 -12.17 -19.09 2.36
CA TRP A 58 -11.64 -20.41 2.69
C TRP A 58 -12.45 -21.13 3.77
N GLY A 59 -12.91 -20.41 4.79
CA GLY A 59 -13.80 -20.96 5.81
C GLY A 59 -15.08 -21.52 5.19
N CYS A 60 -15.75 -20.72 4.35
CA CYS A 60 -16.96 -21.17 3.64
C CYS A 60 -16.70 -22.36 2.71
N LEU A 61 -15.58 -22.38 2.00
CA LEU A 61 -15.22 -23.52 1.15
C LEU A 61 -14.99 -24.80 1.96
N LEU A 62 -14.29 -24.71 3.09
CA LEU A 62 -14.04 -25.83 3.98
C LEU A 62 -15.33 -26.36 4.62
N ASP A 63 -16.22 -25.46 5.07
CA ASP A 63 -17.52 -25.82 5.64
C ASP A 63 -18.41 -26.57 4.64
N ASN A 64 -18.28 -26.26 3.35
CA ASN A 64 -18.98 -26.94 2.27
C ASN A 64 -18.22 -28.18 1.71
N GLY A 65 -17.12 -28.59 2.34
CA GLY A 65 -16.38 -29.82 1.99
C GLY A 65 -15.38 -29.67 0.85
N TYR A 66 -14.91 -28.45 0.55
CA TYR A 66 -13.94 -28.17 -0.52
C TYR A 66 -12.55 -27.81 0.07
N PRO A 67 -11.65 -28.80 0.29
CA PRO A 67 -10.34 -28.57 0.93
C PRO A 67 -9.33 -27.84 0.04
N GLY A 68 -9.52 -27.87 -1.28
CA GLY A 68 -8.81 -27.06 -2.25
C GLY A 68 -9.82 -26.65 -3.30
N GLY A 69 -9.92 -25.34 -3.61
CA GLY A 69 -10.86 -24.86 -4.63
C GLY A 69 -10.75 -25.64 -5.93
N SER A 70 -11.85 -25.72 -6.66
CA SER A 70 -11.87 -26.42 -7.95
C SER A 70 -11.26 -25.56 -9.04
N CYS A 71 -10.57 -26.17 -10.00
CA CYS A 71 -10.16 -25.49 -11.24
C CYS A 71 -11.36 -25.03 -12.07
N SER A 72 -12.53 -25.65 -11.86
CA SER A 72 -13.82 -25.23 -12.40
C SER A 72 -14.80 -25.07 -11.24
N PRO A 73 -15.06 -23.83 -10.78
CA PRO A 73 -15.80 -23.61 -9.55
C PRO A 73 -17.28 -23.98 -9.74
N THR A 74 -17.86 -24.64 -8.74
CA THR A 74 -19.31 -24.89 -8.70
C THR A 74 -20.05 -23.62 -8.25
N ALA A 75 -21.37 -23.56 -8.50
CA ALA A 75 -22.20 -22.45 -8.02
C ALA A 75 -22.12 -22.26 -6.49
N ALA A 76 -21.95 -23.35 -5.73
CA ALA A 76 -21.75 -23.30 -4.29
C ALA A 76 -20.42 -22.64 -3.90
N GLN A 77 -19.33 -22.93 -4.62
CA GLN A 77 -18.03 -22.30 -4.39
C GLN A 77 -18.04 -20.81 -4.75
N LEU A 78 -18.77 -20.43 -5.80
CA LEU A 78 -18.97 -19.03 -6.15
C LEU A 78 -19.83 -18.29 -5.10
N GLY A 79 -20.79 -18.98 -4.46
CA GLY A 79 -21.59 -18.43 -3.38
C GLY A 79 -20.79 -18.08 -2.11
N CYS A 80 -19.59 -18.64 -1.94
CA CYS A 80 -18.68 -18.29 -0.85
C CYS A 80 -17.92 -16.97 -1.09
N VAL A 81 -17.99 -16.39 -2.28
CA VAL A 81 -17.30 -15.14 -2.61
C VAL A 81 -18.19 -13.95 -2.18
N PRO A 82 -17.77 -13.13 -1.20
CA PRO A 82 -18.56 -12.00 -0.74
C PRO A 82 -18.67 -10.91 -1.83
N ALA A 83 -19.79 -10.18 -1.82
CA ALA A 83 -20.03 -9.08 -2.75
C ALA A 83 -18.92 -8.01 -2.67
N GLY A 84 -18.45 -7.53 -3.82
CA GLY A 84 -17.32 -6.60 -3.93
C GLY A 84 -15.94 -7.25 -3.82
N THR A 85 -15.88 -8.58 -3.89
CA THR A 85 -14.62 -9.34 -4.04
C THR A 85 -14.69 -10.16 -5.31
N SER A 86 -13.62 -10.16 -6.09
CA SER A 86 -13.45 -11.08 -7.22
C SER A 86 -12.57 -12.26 -6.81
N ALA A 87 -12.96 -13.46 -7.24
CA ALA A 87 -12.20 -14.68 -7.08
C ALA A 87 -12.00 -15.32 -8.45
N ALA A 88 -10.76 -15.66 -8.78
CA ALA A 88 -10.43 -16.39 -10.00
C ALA A 88 -9.89 -17.77 -9.63
N PHE A 89 -10.51 -18.78 -10.21
CA PHE A 89 -10.15 -20.18 -10.06
C PHE A 89 -9.41 -20.62 -11.32
N TYR A 90 -8.23 -21.18 -11.18
CA TYR A 90 -7.38 -21.54 -12.32
C TYR A 90 -6.41 -22.68 -11.98
N GLY A 91 -5.79 -23.24 -13.02
CA GLY A 91 -4.85 -24.35 -12.92
C GLY A 91 -5.40 -25.63 -13.53
N THR A 92 -4.70 -26.73 -13.28
CA THR A 92 -5.07 -28.08 -13.74
C THR A 92 -5.07 -29.05 -12.57
N PRO A 93 -6.05 -29.97 -12.47
CA PRO A 93 -6.03 -31.01 -11.45
C PRO A 93 -4.69 -31.77 -11.45
N PRO A 94 -4.08 -32.06 -10.28
CA PRO A 94 -4.58 -31.82 -8.91
C PRO A 94 -4.19 -30.45 -8.32
N ALA A 95 -3.45 -29.59 -9.04
CA ALA A 95 -2.90 -28.33 -8.53
C ALA A 95 -3.78 -27.12 -8.88
N CYS A 96 -5.03 -27.13 -8.41
CA CYS A 96 -5.95 -26.00 -8.57
C CYS A 96 -5.57 -24.85 -7.63
N ARG A 97 -5.67 -23.61 -8.12
CA ARG A 97 -5.34 -22.38 -7.40
C ARG A 97 -6.52 -21.41 -7.43
N ILE A 98 -6.59 -20.58 -6.40
CA ILE A 98 -7.57 -19.50 -6.28
C ILE A 98 -6.81 -18.21 -6.00
N SER A 99 -7.06 -17.17 -6.78
CA SER A 99 -6.62 -15.80 -6.49
C SER A 99 -7.81 -14.93 -6.13
N PHE A 100 -7.64 -14.06 -5.14
CA PHE A 100 -8.67 -13.12 -4.69
C PHE A 100 -8.19 -11.70 -4.97
N ALA A 101 -9.09 -10.84 -5.41
CA ALA A 101 -8.89 -9.41 -5.45
C ALA A 101 -10.10 -8.73 -4.79
N ALA A 102 -9.83 -7.84 -3.84
CA ALA A 102 -10.85 -6.97 -3.24
C ALA A 102 -10.87 -5.66 -4.02
N ASP A 103 -12.06 -5.24 -4.44
CA ASP A 103 -12.27 -3.92 -5.08
C ASP A 103 -12.26 -2.78 -4.05
#